data_AF-A0A4P0YGW8-F1
#
_entry.id   AF-A0A4P0YGW8-F1
#
_cell.length_a   1.000
_cell.length_b   1.000
_cell.length_c   1.000
_cell.angle_alpha   90.00
_cell.angle_beta   90.00
_cell.angle_gamma   90.00
#
_symmetry.space_group_name_H-M   'P 1'
#
loop_
_entity.id
_entity.type
_entity.pdbx_description
1 polymer ?
#
loop_
_entity_poly.entity_id
_entity_poly.type
_entity_poly.pdbx_seq_one_letter_code
_entity_poly.pdbx_strand_id
1 'polypeptide(L)'
;MGKSGHIGRKMAATFASTGTSAFFVHPGEAAHGDLGMVTPQDVVIALSNSGESNEILALIPVLKRQQVKLICITSRPESSMARAADIHLCVKVPKEACPLGLAPTSSTTAALVMGDALAVALLEARGFTAEDFALSHPGGALGRKLLLRVNDIMHTGDEIPHVGLQATLRDALLEITRKNLGMTAICDDDMNIIGIFTDGDLRRVFDTGVDMPRCQHCRRHDPGRYPHPPRHSGGGCVKPDAIPSYHLRAGCRWRPSAGCGTYARSAARGRSVSKEKIMNNADAQLATCYGPVSQAFVDRAAKIRLLILDVDGVLSDGLIYMGNHGEELKAFNVRDGYGIRCALTSGIEVAIITGRKAKLVEDRCQTLGITHLYQGQSDKLLAFRDLTDKLHVRPEEVAYIGDDLIDWPVMAEVGLSVAVADAHPLLLPRANYVTRINGGRGAVREVCDLLLLAQGKLDEAKGQSI
;
A
#
# COMPACT_ATOMS: atom_id res chain seq x y z
N MET A 1 21.19 -17.18 13.94
CA MET A 1 21.99 -17.15 12.69
C MET A 1 21.27 -17.89 11.58
N GLY A 2 21.50 -17.49 10.32
CA GLY A 2 21.05 -18.21 9.13
C GLY A 2 19.54 -18.50 9.09
N LYS A 3 19.16 -19.65 8.52
CA LYS A 3 17.74 -20.02 8.33
C LYS A 3 17.00 -20.21 9.66
N SER A 4 17.65 -20.71 10.70
CA SER A 4 17.08 -20.77 12.06
C SER A 4 16.71 -19.39 12.62
N GLY A 5 17.39 -18.31 12.17
CA GLY A 5 17.04 -16.94 12.53
C GLY A 5 15.67 -16.50 11.98
N HIS A 6 15.31 -16.92 10.76
CA HIS A 6 13.96 -16.66 10.22
C HIS A 6 12.89 -17.38 11.04
N ILE A 7 13.16 -18.62 11.47
CA ILE A 7 12.25 -19.38 12.33
C ILE A 7 12.09 -18.69 13.69
N GLY A 8 13.18 -18.27 14.32
CA GLY A 8 13.13 -17.51 15.57
C GLY A 8 12.33 -16.22 15.46
N ARG A 9 12.44 -15.51 14.33
CA ARG A 9 11.64 -14.29 14.07
C ARG A 9 10.14 -14.58 13.96
N LYS A 10 9.76 -15.66 13.27
CA LYS A 10 8.37 -16.12 13.19
C LYS A 10 7.85 -16.51 14.58
N MET A 11 8.63 -17.27 15.35
CA MET A 11 8.28 -17.66 16.72
C MET A 11 8.01 -16.43 17.58
N ALA A 12 8.92 -15.45 17.62
CA ALA A 12 8.74 -14.21 18.37
C ALA A 12 7.44 -13.48 17.97
N ALA A 13 7.17 -13.36 16.66
CA ALA A 13 5.92 -12.77 16.18
C ALA A 13 4.67 -13.55 16.64
N THR A 14 4.74 -14.89 16.67
CA THR A 14 3.61 -15.74 17.09
C THR A 14 3.34 -15.60 18.59
N PHE A 15 4.39 -15.60 19.42
CA PHE A 15 4.26 -15.34 20.86
C PHE A 15 3.66 -13.95 21.12
N ALA A 16 4.14 -12.91 20.43
CA ALA A 16 3.62 -11.56 20.58
C ALA A 16 2.13 -11.47 20.20
N SER A 17 1.74 -12.10 19.10
CA SER A 17 0.34 -12.19 18.67
C SER A 17 -0.56 -13.01 19.60
N THR A 18 0.02 -13.84 20.48
CA THR A 18 -0.72 -14.65 21.44
C THR A 18 -0.55 -14.12 22.87
N GLY A 19 -0.28 -12.82 23.00
CA GLY A 19 -0.26 -12.10 24.28
C GLY A 19 1.02 -12.26 25.10
N THR A 20 2.08 -12.84 24.52
CA THR A 20 3.37 -12.99 25.18
C THR A 20 4.40 -12.08 24.52
N SER A 21 4.83 -11.03 25.24
CA SER A 21 5.92 -10.16 24.78
C SER A 21 7.15 -10.98 24.44
N ALA A 22 7.56 -10.94 23.16
CA ALA A 22 8.67 -11.73 22.64
C ALA A 22 9.39 -10.95 21.54
N PHE A 23 10.72 -10.94 21.60
CA PHE A 23 11.57 -10.21 20.67
C PHE A 23 12.58 -11.15 20.03
N PHE A 24 12.82 -10.96 18.74
CA PHE A 24 13.90 -11.66 18.06
C PHE A 24 15.20 -10.87 18.22
N VAL A 25 16.20 -11.50 18.84
CA VAL A 25 17.55 -10.96 18.94
C VAL A 25 18.49 -11.76 18.04
N HIS A 26 19.21 -11.08 17.17
CA HIS A 26 20.20 -11.74 16.31
C HIS A 26 21.47 -12.02 17.14
N PRO A 27 21.99 -13.26 17.19
CA PRO A 27 23.08 -13.61 18.12
C PRO A 27 24.40 -12.87 17.81
N GLY A 28 24.64 -12.49 16.55
CA GLY A 28 25.78 -11.64 16.20
C GLY A 28 25.69 -10.24 16.83
N GLU A 29 24.51 -9.61 16.76
CA GLU A 29 24.28 -8.29 17.35
C GLU A 29 24.22 -8.35 18.88
N ALA A 30 23.68 -9.45 19.44
CA ALA A 30 23.68 -9.70 20.88
C ALA A 30 25.10 -9.68 21.46
N ALA A 31 26.06 -10.30 20.77
CA ALA A 31 27.46 -10.30 21.19
C ALA A 31 28.10 -8.89 21.15
N HIS A 32 27.49 -7.95 20.41
CA HIS A 32 27.99 -6.60 20.20
C HIS A 32 27.13 -5.50 20.84
N GLY A 33 26.15 -5.84 21.69
CA GLY A 33 25.43 -4.86 22.52
C GLY A 33 23.98 -5.22 22.81
N ASP A 34 23.31 -5.92 21.89
CA ASP A 34 21.86 -6.18 22.02
C ASP A 34 21.51 -7.12 23.17
N LEU A 35 22.49 -7.81 23.76
CA LEU A 35 22.27 -8.61 24.98
C LEU A 35 21.82 -7.73 26.17
N GLY A 36 22.07 -6.41 26.12
CA GLY A 36 21.54 -5.47 27.11
C GLY A 36 20.01 -5.35 27.13
N MET A 37 19.32 -5.85 26.10
CA MET A 37 17.86 -5.91 26.07
C MET A 37 17.28 -7.05 26.92
N VAL A 38 18.11 -8.01 27.34
CA VAL A 38 17.67 -9.18 28.11
C VAL A 38 17.80 -8.90 29.61
N THR A 39 16.72 -9.14 30.34
CA THR A 39 16.67 -9.02 31.80
C THR A 39 16.61 -10.39 32.48
N PRO A 40 16.96 -10.49 33.78
CA PRO A 40 16.83 -11.74 34.54
C PRO A 40 15.39 -12.29 34.64
N GLN A 41 14.37 -11.48 34.34
CA GLN A 41 12.96 -11.92 34.34
C GLN A 41 12.55 -12.59 33.02
N ASP A 42 13.40 -12.48 31.99
CA ASP A 42 13.12 -13.03 30.68
C ASP A 42 13.48 -14.51 30.58
N VAL A 43 12.93 -15.15 29.54
CA VAL A 43 13.31 -16.49 29.11
C VAL A 43 13.93 -16.39 27.72
N VAL A 44 15.13 -16.94 27.55
CA VAL A 44 15.80 -16.99 26.25
C VAL A 44 15.56 -18.34 25.60
N ILE A 45 14.99 -18.32 24.39
CA ILE A 45 14.88 -19.49 23.52
C ILE A 45 15.96 -19.41 22.45
N ALA A 46 16.95 -20.29 22.53
CA ALA A 46 18.05 -20.36 21.57
C ALA A 46 17.84 -21.51 20.56
N LEU A 47 17.95 -21.21 19.26
CA LEU A 47 17.74 -22.18 18.19
C LEU A 47 19.03 -22.48 17.42
N SER A 48 19.41 -23.75 17.37
CA SER A 48 20.48 -24.24 16.50
C SER A 48 20.28 -25.72 16.20
N ASN A 49 20.23 -26.09 14.92
CA ASN A 49 20.03 -27.50 14.55
C ASN A 49 21.18 -28.38 15.07
N SER A 50 22.43 -27.95 14.91
CA SER A 50 23.60 -28.69 15.41
C SER A 50 23.79 -28.55 16.92
N GLY A 51 23.37 -27.43 17.50
CA GLY A 51 23.66 -27.06 18.90
C GLY A 51 25.10 -26.58 19.12
N GLU A 52 25.84 -26.30 18.04
CA GLU A 52 27.26 -25.92 18.06
C GLU A 52 27.52 -24.56 17.38
N SER A 53 26.51 -23.68 17.33
CA SER A 53 26.67 -22.35 16.72
C SER A 53 27.49 -21.45 17.63
N ASN A 54 28.71 -21.10 17.21
CA ASN A 54 29.66 -20.30 18.00
C ASN A 54 29.08 -18.98 18.50
N GLU A 55 28.31 -18.27 17.68
CA GLU A 55 27.70 -16.99 18.05
C GLU A 55 26.71 -17.15 19.21
N ILE A 56 26.03 -18.29 19.30
CA ILE A 56 25.11 -18.58 20.40
C ILE A 56 25.88 -19.09 21.62
N LEU A 57 26.82 -20.01 21.42
CA LEU A 57 27.65 -20.56 22.50
C LEU A 57 28.42 -19.47 23.26
N ALA A 58 28.89 -18.44 22.55
CA ALA A 58 29.58 -17.30 23.15
C ALA A 58 28.69 -16.51 24.15
N LEU A 59 27.36 -16.53 23.98
CA LEU A 59 26.42 -15.78 24.83
C LEU A 59 26.03 -16.56 26.11
N ILE A 60 26.11 -17.89 26.08
CA ILE A 60 25.65 -18.76 27.17
C ILE A 60 26.28 -18.42 28.52
N PRO A 61 27.61 -18.18 28.65
CA PRO A 61 28.21 -17.85 29.94
C PRO A 61 27.69 -16.54 30.56
N VAL A 62 27.26 -15.59 29.73
CA VAL A 62 26.71 -14.31 30.19
C VAL A 62 25.26 -14.51 30.62
N LEU A 63 24.46 -15.20 29.81
CA LEU A 63 23.07 -15.54 30.14
C LEU A 63 22.96 -16.31 31.47
N LYS A 64 23.85 -17.29 31.69
CA LYS A 64 23.91 -18.03 32.96
C LYS A 64 24.31 -17.15 34.14
N ARG A 65 25.27 -16.23 33.95
CA ARG A 65 25.68 -15.28 35.01
C ARG A 65 24.55 -14.31 35.38
N GLN A 66 23.75 -13.90 34.41
CA GLN A 66 22.55 -13.10 34.63
C GLN A 66 21.36 -13.91 35.18
N GLN A 67 21.52 -15.22 35.35
CA GLN A 67 20.48 -16.14 35.85
C GLN A 67 19.22 -16.19 34.96
N VAL A 68 19.37 -15.83 33.68
CA VAL A 68 18.29 -15.91 32.68
C VAL A 68 18.00 -17.37 32.37
N LYS A 69 16.71 -17.75 32.37
CA LYS A 69 16.31 -19.11 32.02
C LYS A 69 16.54 -19.38 30.54
N LEU A 70 17.27 -20.45 30.24
CA LEU A 70 17.70 -20.80 28.90
C LEU A 70 17.00 -22.07 28.40
N ILE A 71 16.19 -21.93 27.37
CA ILE A 71 15.61 -23.03 26.60
C ILE A 71 16.41 -23.18 25.31
N CYS A 72 16.92 -24.37 25.01
CA CYS A 72 17.62 -24.63 23.74
C CYS A 72 16.84 -25.62 22.88
N ILE A 73 16.67 -25.28 21.60
CA ILE A 73 16.06 -26.13 20.58
C ILE A 73 17.16 -26.62 19.63
N THR A 74 17.48 -27.92 19.70
CA THR A 74 18.53 -28.54 18.87
C THR A 74 18.16 -29.96 18.45
N SER A 75 18.84 -30.53 17.45
CA SER A 75 18.61 -31.94 17.03
C SER A 75 19.44 -32.97 17.80
N ARG A 76 20.42 -32.52 18.60
CA ARG A 76 21.44 -33.34 19.24
C ARG A 76 21.44 -33.12 20.76
N PRO A 77 20.90 -34.06 21.56
CA PRO A 77 20.89 -33.97 23.02
C PRO A 77 22.29 -33.82 23.64
N GLU A 78 23.31 -34.34 22.97
CA GLU A 78 24.70 -34.29 23.40
C GLU A 78 25.44 -32.99 23.06
N SER A 79 24.81 -32.07 22.32
CA SER A 79 25.43 -30.80 21.89
C SER A 79 25.73 -29.86 23.05
N SER A 80 26.70 -28.96 22.83
CA SER A 80 27.12 -27.94 23.80
C SER A 80 25.94 -27.08 24.28
N MET A 81 25.08 -26.63 23.37
CA MET A 81 23.86 -25.88 23.71
C MET A 81 22.88 -26.73 24.54
N ALA A 82 22.65 -27.99 24.17
CA ALA A 82 21.70 -28.86 24.88
C ALA A 82 22.13 -29.12 26.33
N ARG A 83 23.43 -29.37 26.56
CA ARG A 83 24.00 -29.57 27.90
C ARG A 83 23.99 -28.30 28.75
N ALA A 84 24.05 -27.14 28.11
CA ALA A 84 24.07 -25.87 28.80
C ALA A 84 22.67 -25.35 29.16
N ALA A 85 21.62 -25.80 28.49
CA ALA A 85 20.25 -25.32 28.70
C ALA A 85 19.68 -25.73 30.07
N ASP A 86 18.76 -24.93 30.60
CA ASP A 86 17.88 -25.34 31.70
C ASP A 86 16.82 -26.34 31.18
N ILE A 87 16.34 -26.12 29.96
CA ILE A 87 15.38 -27.00 29.27
C ILE A 87 15.87 -27.22 27.84
N HIS A 88 16.04 -28.50 27.46
CA HIS A 88 16.36 -28.88 26.09
C HIS A 88 15.13 -29.43 25.38
N LEU A 89 14.81 -28.86 24.23
CA LEU A 89 13.79 -29.37 23.31
C LEU A 89 14.49 -30.01 22.11
N CYS A 90 14.46 -31.34 22.07
CA CYS A 90 15.07 -32.11 21.00
C CYS A 90 14.17 -32.13 19.77
N VAL A 91 14.59 -31.44 18.70
CA VAL A 91 13.92 -31.45 17.39
C VAL A 91 14.82 -32.14 16.39
N LYS A 92 14.79 -33.47 16.40
CA LYS A 92 15.58 -34.31 15.49
C LYS A 92 14.72 -34.75 14.31
N VAL A 93 15.20 -34.44 13.10
CA VAL A 93 14.60 -34.95 11.87
C VAL A 93 15.47 -36.07 11.30
N PRO A 94 14.91 -37.26 10.99
CA PRO A 94 15.70 -38.38 10.48
C PRO A 94 16.39 -38.11 9.14
N LYS A 95 15.75 -37.31 8.28
CA LYS A 95 16.22 -37.02 6.91
C LYS A 95 15.74 -35.66 6.42
N GLU A 96 16.66 -34.89 5.83
CA GLU A 96 16.32 -33.67 5.10
C GLU A 96 15.64 -33.99 3.76
N ALA A 97 14.68 -33.16 3.36
CA ALA A 97 14.06 -33.26 2.04
C ALA A 97 15.03 -32.88 0.92
N CYS A 98 16.01 -32.01 1.20
CA CYS A 98 17.10 -31.70 0.28
C CYS A 98 17.90 -32.97 -0.05
N PRO A 99 17.97 -33.40 -1.33
CA PRO A 99 18.70 -34.63 -1.71
C PRO A 99 20.19 -34.59 -1.36
N LEU A 100 20.79 -33.41 -1.34
CA LEU A 100 22.20 -33.19 -1.03
C LEU A 100 22.46 -33.07 0.48
N GLY A 101 21.43 -32.90 1.32
CA GLY A 101 21.56 -32.67 2.76
C GLY A 101 22.25 -31.35 3.15
N LEU A 102 22.52 -30.47 2.18
CA LEU A 102 23.25 -29.22 2.39
C LEU A 102 22.34 -28.09 2.87
N ALA A 103 21.11 -28.04 2.35
CA ALA A 103 20.15 -27.01 2.70
C ALA A 103 19.22 -27.52 3.80
N PRO A 104 19.03 -26.76 4.90
CA PRO A 104 18.04 -27.09 5.90
C PRO A 104 16.64 -26.92 5.29
N THR A 105 15.83 -27.98 5.37
CA THR A 105 14.50 -28.05 4.77
C THR A 105 13.49 -28.58 5.78
N SER A 106 13.57 -29.86 6.09
CA SER A 106 12.71 -30.53 7.05
C SER A 106 13.04 -30.08 8.48
N SER A 107 14.32 -29.86 8.81
CA SER A 107 14.72 -29.39 10.15
C SER A 107 14.16 -28.00 10.50
N THR A 108 14.20 -27.05 9.56
CA THR A 108 13.62 -25.72 9.77
C THR A 108 12.10 -25.77 9.94
N THR A 109 11.43 -26.67 9.21
CA THR A 109 9.98 -26.87 9.35
C THR A 109 9.63 -27.49 10.70
N ALA A 110 10.39 -28.50 11.14
CA ALA A 110 10.19 -29.12 12.44
C ALA A 110 10.42 -28.12 13.59
N ALA A 111 11.44 -27.26 13.48
CA ALA A 111 11.68 -26.20 14.45
C ALA A 111 10.55 -25.16 14.47
N LEU A 112 9.99 -24.81 13.31
CA LEU A 112 8.84 -23.93 13.21
C LEU A 112 7.61 -24.52 13.90
N VAL A 113 7.31 -25.80 13.62
CA VAL A 113 6.19 -26.52 14.25
C VAL A 113 6.37 -26.60 15.77
N MET A 114 7.60 -26.87 16.25
CA MET A 114 7.90 -26.85 17.68
C MET A 114 7.62 -25.47 18.30
N GLY A 115 7.99 -24.40 17.60
CA GLY A 115 7.71 -23.04 18.04
C GLY A 115 6.22 -22.73 18.14
N ASP A 116 5.43 -23.19 17.18
CA ASP A 116 3.97 -23.01 17.18
C ASP A 116 3.30 -23.83 18.27
N ALA A 117 3.77 -25.06 18.50
CA ALA A 117 3.32 -25.89 19.60
C ALA A 117 3.58 -25.22 20.97
N LEU A 118 4.75 -24.60 21.16
CA LEU A 118 5.06 -23.83 22.37
C LEU A 118 4.15 -22.62 22.52
N ALA A 119 3.87 -21.89 21.44
CA ALA A 119 2.99 -20.73 21.48
C ALA A 119 1.56 -21.13 21.86
N VAL A 120 1.02 -22.20 21.27
CA VAL A 120 -0.31 -22.71 21.60
C VAL A 120 -0.37 -23.22 23.05
N ALA A 121 0.64 -23.99 23.49
CA ALA A 121 0.69 -24.46 24.88
C ALA A 121 0.76 -23.29 25.88
N LEU A 122 1.50 -22.23 25.56
CA LEU A 122 1.59 -21.04 26.39
C LEU A 122 0.28 -20.24 26.38
N LEU A 123 -0.38 -20.12 25.23
CA LEU A 123 -1.69 -19.49 25.06
C LEU A 123 -2.72 -20.18 25.97
N GLU A 124 -2.80 -21.50 25.92
CA GLU A 124 -3.69 -22.31 26.77
C GLU A 124 -3.35 -22.15 28.25
N ALA A 125 -2.08 -22.23 28.62
CA ALA A 125 -1.63 -22.08 30.01
C ALA A 125 -1.92 -20.69 30.60
N ARG A 126 -1.95 -19.65 29.76
CA ARG A 126 -2.31 -18.28 30.17
C ARG A 126 -3.81 -18.02 30.16
N GLY A 127 -4.63 -18.93 29.63
CA GLY A 127 -6.07 -18.71 29.47
C GLY A 127 -6.40 -17.57 28.51
N PHE A 128 -5.56 -17.33 27.51
CA PHE A 128 -5.67 -16.20 26.59
C PHE A 128 -6.96 -16.30 25.75
N THR A 129 -7.76 -15.22 25.73
CA THR A 129 -9.09 -15.23 25.10
C THR A 129 -9.12 -14.59 23.71
N ALA A 130 -10.27 -14.69 23.03
CA ALA A 130 -10.50 -14.02 21.76
C ALA A 130 -10.52 -12.48 21.92
N GLU A 131 -10.99 -11.97 23.06
CA GLU A 131 -10.94 -10.53 23.39
C GLU A 131 -9.49 -10.05 23.55
N ASP A 132 -8.64 -10.82 24.24
CA ASP A 132 -7.21 -10.48 24.39
C ASP A 132 -6.50 -10.46 23.03
N PHE A 133 -6.88 -11.37 22.13
CA PHE A 133 -6.40 -11.39 20.75
C PHE A 133 -6.81 -10.12 19.99
N ALA A 134 -8.06 -9.68 20.15
CA ALA A 134 -8.58 -8.48 19.51
C ALA A 134 -7.85 -7.22 19.97
N LEU A 135 -7.59 -7.10 21.28
CA LEU A 135 -6.82 -6.01 21.87
C LEU A 135 -5.36 -6.00 21.38
N SER A 136 -4.79 -7.17 21.12
CA SER A 136 -3.44 -7.31 20.56
C SER A 136 -3.38 -7.03 19.05
N HIS A 137 -4.54 -6.96 18.35
CA HIS A 137 -4.63 -6.76 16.90
C HIS A 137 -5.76 -5.79 16.47
N PRO A 138 -5.80 -4.54 16.95
CA PRO A 138 -6.92 -3.63 16.74
C PRO A 138 -7.19 -3.27 15.27
N GLY A 139 -6.15 -3.26 14.41
CA GLY A 139 -6.28 -2.92 12.98
C GLY A 139 -6.75 -4.08 12.07
N GLY A 140 -6.68 -5.32 12.56
CA GLY A 140 -7.07 -6.50 11.79
C GLY A 140 -8.59 -6.60 11.61
N ALA A 141 -9.05 -7.31 10.57
CA ALA A 141 -10.49 -7.52 10.35
C ALA A 141 -11.19 -8.20 11.54
N LEU A 142 -10.49 -9.12 12.21
CA LEU A 142 -10.99 -9.81 13.41
C LEU A 142 -11.03 -8.88 14.64
N GLY A 143 -9.96 -8.11 14.88
CA GLY A 143 -9.91 -7.14 15.96
C GLY A 143 -10.97 -6.05 15.80
N ARG A 144 -11.14 -5.50 14.59
CA ARG A 144 -12.23 -4.57 14.29
C ARG A 144 -13.59 -5.20 14.57
N LYS A 145 -13.85 -6.42 14.11
CA LYS A 145 -15.15 -7.09 14.34
C LYS A 145 -15.44 -7.32 15.83
N LEU A 146 -14.43 -7.61 16.63
CA LEU A 146 -14.56 -7.89 18.07
C LEU A 146 -14.59 -6.61 18.93
N LEU A 147 -14.03 -5.49 18.44
CA LEU A 147 -13.96 -4.23 19.17
C LEU A 147 -15.02 -3.20 18.77
N LEU A 148 -15.68 -3.34 17.60
CA LEU A 148 -16.71 -2.42 17.13
C LEU A 148 -17.98 -2.53 17.99
N ARG A 149 -18.34 -1.47 18.71
CA ARG A 149 -19.58 -1.39 19.49
C ARG A 149 -20.68 -0.73 18.67
N VAL A 150 -21.94 -1.00 19.01
CA VAL A 150 -23.10 -0.35 18.37
C VAL A 150 -23.01 1.18 18.48
N ASN A 151 -22.55 1.68 19.63
CA ASN A 151 -22.35 3.11 19.86
C ASN A 151 -21.28 3.75 18.97
N ASP A 152 -20.37 2.96 18.38
CA ASP A 152 -19.32 3.46 17.48
C ASP A 152 -19.85 3.68 16.05
N ILE A 153 -21.06 3.18 15.73
CA ILE A 153 -21.68 3.25 14.39
C ILE A 153 -23.01 4.04 14.42
N MET A 154 -23.61 4.21 15.60
CA MET A 154 -24.92 4.85 15.73
C MET A 154 -24.85 6.36 15.50
N HIS A 155 -25.62 6.86 14.53
CA HIS A 155 -25.81 8.30 14.33
C HIS A 155 -26.62 8.90 15.49
N THR A 156 -26.24 10.09 15.94
CA THR A 156 -26.86 10.77 17.09
C THR A 156 -27.11 12.25 16.82
N GLY A 157 -28.06 12.84 17.55
CA GLY A 157 -28.39 14.26 17.47
C GLY A 157 -28.75 14.69 16.04
N ASP A 158 -28.12 15.76 15.57
CA ASP A 158 -28.37 16.36 14.26
C ASP A 158 -28.00 15.42 13.10
N GLU A 159 -27.27 14.33 13.32
CA GLU A 159 -26.98 13.35 12.27
C GLU A 159 -28.17 12.45 11.94
N ILE A 160 -29.18 12.38 12.80
CA ILE A 160 -30.39 11.60 12.56
C ILE A 160 -31.28 12.38 11.57
N PRO A 161 -31.55 11.87 10.35
CA PRO A 161 -32.49 12.50 9.44
C PRO A 161 -33.89 12.48 10.02
N HIS A 162 -34.45 13.67 10.19
CA HIS A 162 -35.83 13.84 10.61
C HIS A 162 -36.49 15.04 9.92
N VAL A 163 -37.82 14.96 9.76
CA VAL A 163 -38.66 16.04 9.24
C VAL A 163 -39.93 16.17 10.09
N GLY A 164 -40.51 17.37 10.12
CA GLY A 164 -41.74 17.63 10.86
C GLY A 164 -42.99 17.07 10.17
N LEU A 165 -44.09 17.01 10.92
CA LEU A 165 -45.42 16.57 10.48
C LEU A 165 -45.95 17.22 9.19
N GLN A 166 -45.55 18.47 8.92
CA GLN A 166 -46.02 19.26 7.77
C GLN A 166 -45.04 19.26 6.59
N ALA A 167 -43.95 18.49 6.68
CA ALA A 167 -42.94 18.44 5.65
C ALA A 167 -43.49 17.87 4.33
N THR A 168 -43.09 18.49 3.23
CA THR A 168 -43.46 18.00 1.90
C THR A 168 -42.63 16.79 1.51
N LEU A 169 -43.08 16.05 0.49
CA LEU A 169 -42.28 14.95 -0.09
C LEU A 169 -40.89 15.45 -0.54
N ARG A 170 -40.81 16.67 -1.07
CA ARG A 170 -39.54 17.28 -1.47
C ARG A 170 -38.61 17.47 -0.27
N ASP A 171 -39.13 17.94 0.86
CA ASP A 171 -38.35 18.17 2.07
C ASP A 171 -37.82 16.85 2.64
N ALA A 172 -38.66 15.81 2.66
CA ALA A 172 -38.26 14.46 3.07
C ALA A 172 -37.14 13.89 2.17
N LEU A 173 -37.24 14.07 0.84
CA LEU A 173 -36.21 13.60 -0.10
C LEU A 173 -34.89 14.37 0.04
N LEU A 174 -34.97 15.69 0.26
CA LEU A 174 -33.79 16.49 0.53
C LEU A 174 -33.11 16.05 1.83
N GLU A 175 -33.87 15.74 2.86
CA GLU A 175 -33.33 15.29 4.15
C GLU A 175 -32.66 13.91 4.03
N ILE A 176 -33.32 12.94 3.38
CA ILE A 176 -32.74 11.61 3.09
C ILE A 176 -31.42 11.75 2.34
N THR A 177 -31.39 12.61 1.32
CA THR A 177 -30.18 12.84 0.50
C THR A 177 -29.07 13.51 1.31
N ARG A 178 -29.43 14.50 2.16
CA ARG A 178 -28.47 15.23 2.98
C ARG A 178 -27.78 14.35 4.02
N LYS A 179 -28.53 13.46 4.66
CA LYS A 179 -28.00 12.59 5.72
C LYS A 179 -27.49 11.25 5.20
N ASN A 180 -27.82 10.89 3.96
CA ASN A 180 -27.32 9.70 3.26
C ASN A 180 -27.60 8.37 3.98
N LEU A 181 -28.73 8.28 4.71
CA LEU A 181 -29.16 7.07 5.43
C LEU A 181 -30.33 6.33 4.74
N GLY A 182 -30.79 6.82 3.57
CA GLY A 182 -31.88 6.20 2.82
C GLY A 182 -33.26 6.29 3.49
N MET A 183 -33.36 7.03 4.60
CA MET A 183 -34.57 7.22 5.40
C MET A 183 -34.59 8.59 6.08
N THR A 184 -35.79 9.07 6.42
CA THR A 184 -36.01 10.19 7.35
C THR A 184 -37.15 9.86 8.30
N ALA A 185 -36.96 10.16 9.59
CA ALA A 185 -37.97 10.01 10.60
C ALA A 185 -38.97 11.17 10.48
N ILE A 186 -40.26 10.89 10.61
CA ILE A 186 -41.27 11.93 10.74
C ILE A 186 -41.48 12.12 12.23
N CYS A 187 -41.24 13.33 12.72
CA CYS A 187 -41.34 13.67 14.14
C CYS A 187 -42.45 14.72 14.38
N ASP A 188 -43.03 14.68 15.58
CA ASP A 188 -43.85 15.77 16.09
C ASP A 188 -43.00 16.91 16.69
N ASP A 189 -43.65 17.94 17.23
CA ASP A 189 -42.97 19.13 17.79
C ASP A 189 -42.15 18.79 19.06
N ASP A 190 -42.45 17.67 19.73
CA ASP A 190 -41.73 17.17 20.90
C ASP A 190 -40.61 16.18 20.52
N MET A 191 -40.28 16.06 19.23
CA MET A 191 -39.30 15.12 18.66
C MET A 191 -39.63 13.63 18.86
N ASN A 192 -40.90 13.30 19.12
CA ASN A 192 -41.33 11.91 19.12
C ASN A 192 -41.48 11.40 17.69
N ILE A 193 -40.95 10.20 17.42
CA ILE A 193 -41.06 9.56 16.12
C ILE A 193 -42.49 9.05 15.93
N ILE A 194 -43.18 9.63 14.97
CA ILE A 194 -44.55 9.27 14.60
C ILE A 194 -44.61 8.43 13.32
N GLY A 195 -43.51 8.38 12.55
CA GLY A 195 -43.41 7.59 11.33
C GLY A 195 -42.00 7.61 10.73
N ILE A 196 -41.83 6.86 9.65
CA ILE A 196 -40.59 6.82 8.87
C ILE A 196 -40.94 6.90 7.39
N PHE A 197 -40.10 7.60 6.63
CA PHE A 197 -40.17 7.64 5.17
C PHE A 197 -38.84 7.21 4.57
N THR A 198 -38.86 6.25 3.65
CA THR A 198 -37.65 5.65 3.05
C THR A 198 -37.63 5.79 1.53
N ASP A 199 -36.46 5.62 0.92
CA ASP A 199 -36.33 5.53 -0.56
C ASP A 199 -37.21 4.41 -1.15
N GLY A 200 -37.44 3.35 -0.38
CA GLY A 200 -38.35 2.27 -0.75
C GLY A 200 -39.81 2.71 -0.80
N ASP A 201 -40.23 3.61 0.09
CA ASP A 201 -41.57 4.20 0.08
C ASP A 201 -41.77 5.10 -1.14
N LEU A 202 -40.75 5.90 -1.47
CA LEU A 202 -40.77 6.73 -2.68
C LEU A 202 -41.01 5.88 -3.93
N ARG A 203 -40.27 4.77 -4.09
CA ARG A 203 -40.42 3.86 -5.22
C ARG A 203 -41.85 3.30 -5.31
N ARG A 204 -42.42 2.89 -4.17
CA ARG A 204 -43.82 2.41 -4.11
C ARG A 204 -44.84 3.48 -4.50
N VAL A 205 -44.62 4.74 -4.11
CA VAL A 205 -45.50 5.86 -4.49
C VAL A 205 -45.48 6.10 -6.01
N PHE A 206 -44.31 6.03 -6.65
CA PHE A 206 -44.20 6.15 -8.11
C PHE A 206 -44.90 5.01 -8.87
N ASP A 207 -44.80 3.77 -8.37
CA ASP A 207 -45.46 2.62 -9.01
C ASP A 207 -47.00 2.71 -8.98
N THR A 208 -47.57 3.51 -8.05
CA THR A 208 -49.03 3.72 -7.95
C THR A 208 -49.60 4.82 -8.85
N GLY A 209 -48.80 5.45 -9.71
CA GLY A 209 -49.29 6.37 -10.75
C GLY A 209 -49.76 7.74 -10.23
N VAL A 210 -49.22 8.21 -9.11
CA VAL A 210 -49.55 9.52 -8.54
C VAL A 210 -48.91 10.65 -9.36
N ASP A 211 -49.75 11.58 -9.82
CA ASP A 211 -49.32 12.75 -10.60
C ASP A 211 -48.65 13.80 -9.68
N MET A 212 -47.32 13.96 -9.82
CA MET A 212 -46.44 14.71 -8.92
C MET A 212 -46.82 16.19 -8.66
N PRO A 213 -47.44 16.97 -9.57
CA PRO A 213 -47.73 18.38 -9.31
C PRO A 213 -48.81 18.65 -8.24
N ARG A 214 -49.53 17.62 -7.75
CA ARG A 214 -50.65 17.77 -6.80
C ARG A 214 -50.46 17.08 -5.45
N CYS A 215 -49.32 16.44 -5.19
CA CYS A 215 -49.11 15.69 -3.95
C CYS A 215 -48.66 16.61 -2.80
N GLN A 216 -49.61 17.32 -2.17
CA GLN A 216 -49.35 18.20 -1.01
C GLN A 216 -49.35 17.47 0.34
N HIS A 217 -49.57 16.16 0.37
CA HIS A 217 -49.63 15.40 1.61
C HIS A 217 -49.14 13.96 1.39
N CYS A 218 -48.00 13.61 2.01
CA CYS A 218 -47.66 12.21 2.24
C CYS A 218 -48.73 11.64 3.19
N ARG A 219 -49.68 10.86 2.66
CA ARG A 219 -50.62 10.15 3.54
C ARG A 219 -49.82 9.16 4.39
N ARG A 220 -50.10 9.16 5.70
CA ARG A 220 -49.60 8.20 6.69
C ARG A 220 -49.74 6.79 6.14
N HIS A 221 -48.62 6.11 5.92
CA HIS A 221 -48.65 4.68 5.66
C HIS A 221 -48.60 3.95 6.99
N ASP A 222 -49.68 3.24 7.33
CA ASP A 222 -49.79 2.39 8.51
C ASP A 222 -48.87 1.16 8.34
N PRO A 223 -47.96 0.83 9.28
CA PRO A 223 -47.02 -0.28 9.15
C PRO A 223 -47.66 -1.69 9.15
N GLY A 224 -48.98 -1.78 9.33
CA GLY A 224 -49.67 -3.03 9.71
C GLY A 224 -50.06 -4.03 8.61
N ARG A 225 -49.62 -3.90 7.34
CA ARG A 225 -49.98 -4.88 6.29
C ARG A 225 -48.81 -5.23 5.37
N TYR A 226 -48.06 -6.27 5.74
CA TYR A 226 -47.19 -7.00 4.82
C TYR A 226 -47.83 -8.34 4.45
N PRO A 227 -48.10 -8.63 3.17
CA PRO A 227 -48.19 -10.00 2.70
C PRO A 227 -46.76 -10.53 2.48
N HIS A 228 -46.46 -11.69 3.06
CA HIS A 228 -45.22 -12.43 2.81
C HIS A 228 -45.04 -12.71 1.31
N PRO A 229 -43.80 -12.68 0.76
CA PRO A 229 -43.57 -13.07 -0.62
C PRO A 229 -43.59 -14.60 -0.78
N PRO A 230 -44.07 -15.14 -1.91
CA PRO A 230 -43.96 -16.57 -2.19
C PRO A 230 -42.51 -16.91 -2.58
N ARG A 231 -42.05 -18.07 -2.10
CA ARG A 231 -40.85 -18.75 -2.60
C ARG A 231 -41.13 -19.31 -4.00
N HIS A 232 -40.13 -19.33 -4.88
CA HIS A 232 -39.81 -20.33 -5.94
C HIS A 232 -38.73 -19.73 -6.87
N SER A 233 -37.48 -20.22 -6.91
CA SER A 233 -36.91 -21.40 -7.60
C SER A 233 -36.77 -21.28 -9.13
N GLY A 234 -35.52 -21.27 -9.63
CA GLY A 234 -35.12 -21.90 -10.91
C GLY A 234 -34.76 -21.01 -12.11
N GLY A 235 -33.46 -20.99 -12.47
CA GLY A 235 -32.88 -21.23 -13.82
C GLY A 235 -33.14 -20.31 -15.03
N GLY A 236 -32.06 -19.96 -15.77
CA GLY A 236 -32.06 -19.86 -17.24
C GLY A 236 -31.59 -18.53 -17.89
N CYS A 237 -30.46 -18.59 -18.62
CA CYS A 237 -29.92 -17.58 -19.54
C CYS A 237 -30.86 -17.19 -20.70
N VAL A 238 -30.77 -15.95 -21.23
CA VAL A 238 -30.72 -15.63 -22.69
C VAL A 238 -30.09 -14.23 -22.95
N LYS A 239 -29.24 -14.09 -23.98
CA LYS A 239 -28.79 -12.81 -24.62
C LYS A 239 -29.86 -12.26 -25.59
N PRO A 240 -29.77 -10.99 -26.04
CA PRO A 240 -29.72 -10.76 -27.50
C PRO A 240 -28.89 -9.55 -27.99
N ASP A 241 -28.09 -9.80 -29.04
CA ASP A 241 -27.94 -9.15 -30.36
C ASP A 241 -27.58 -7.66 -30.61
N ALA A 242 -26.88 -7.50 -31.74
CA ALA A 242 -26.12 -6.37 -32.27
C ALA A 242 -26.83 -5.64 -33.45
N ILE A 243 -26.07 -4.75 -34.16
CA ILE A 243 -26.19 -4.22 -35.55
C ILE A 243 -26.50 -2.67 -35.62
N PRO A 244 -26.03 -1.84 -36.61
CA PRO A 244 -24.86 -1.82 -37.52
C PRO A 244 -24.11 -0.45 -37.67
N SER A 245 -23.08 -0.50 -38.52
CA SER A 245 -22.18 0.53 -39.07
C SER A 245 -22.75 1.41 -40.21
N TYR A 246 -22.05 2.52 -40.52
CA TYR A 246 -22.09 3.22 -41.81
C TYR A 246 -20.67 3.49 -42.36
N HIS A 247 -20.50 3.25 -43.67
CA HIS A 247 -19.33 3.56 -44.50
C HIS A 247 -19.52 4.88 -45.26
N LEU A 248 -18.42 5.55 -45.61
CA LEU A 248 -18.30 6.30 -46.87
C LEU A 248 -16.84 6.26 -47.38
N ARG A 249 -16.72 6.07 -48.70
CA ARG A 249 -15.53 5.68 -49.48
C ARG A 249 -14.86 6.88 -50.17
N ALA A 250 -13.63 6.58 -50.63
CA ALA A 250 -12.84 7.18 -51.73
C ALA A 250 -12.08 8.47 -51.39
N GLY A 251 -10.77 8.64 -51.61
CA GLY A 251 -9.82 7.92 -52.46
C GLY A 251 -9.21 8.90 -53.46
N CYS A 252 -8.02 9.45 -53.18
CA CYS A 252 -7.16 10.13 -54.16
C CYS A 252 -5.69 10.03 -53.74
N ARG A 253 -4.87 9.36 -54.57
CA ARG A 253 -3.41 9.55 -54.66
C ARG A 253 -3.15 10.30 -55.96
N TRP A 254 -2.11 11.14 -56.02
CA TRP A 254 -1.03 11.16 -57.03
C TRP A 254 0.16 12.00 -56.50
N ARG A 255 1.34 11.75 -57.08
CA ARG A 255 2.74 11.88 -56.59
C ARG A 255 3.40 13.28 -56.87
N PRO A 256 4.73 13.39 -57.19
CA PRO A 256 5.93 13.47 -56.33
C PRO A 256 6.85 14.68 -56.63
N SER A 257 7.89 14.89 -55.82
CA SER A 257 9.21 15.42 -56.23
C SER A 257 10.21 15.26 -55.07
N ALA A 258 11.52 15.22 -55.19
CA ALA A 258 12.49 14.77 -56.19
C ALA A 258 13.86 15.15 -55.63
N GLY A 259 14.84 14.24 -55.67
CA GLY A 259 16.27 14.54 -55.56
C GLY A 259 16.79 14.80 -54.14
N CYS A 260 18.05 14.58 -53.80
CA CYS A 260 19.21 14.01 -54.47
C CYS A 260 20.33 14.00 -53.40
N GLY A 261 21.35 13.15 -53.51
CA GLY A 261 22.66 13.51 -52.96
C GLY A 261 23.27 12.61 -51.88
N THR A 262 23.74 11.47 -52.35
CA THR A 262 24.83 10.59 -51.90
C THR A 262 26.00 11.14 -51.05
N TYR A 263 26.45 10.26 -50.13
CA TYR A 263 27.84 9.85 -49.78
C TYR A 263 28.95 10.89 -49.50
N ALA A 264 29.67 10.73 -48.38
CA ALA A 264 31.05 10.19 -48.37
C ALA A 264 31.66 10.08 -46.95
N ARG A 265 32.53 9.07 -46.82
CA ARG A 265 33.34 8.68 -45.65
C ARG A 265 34.51 9.66 -45.41
N SER A 266 35.05 9.69 -44.20
CA SER A 266 36.44 9.20 -43.92
C SER A 266 36.87 9.51 -42.49
N ALA A 267 37.89 8.77 -42.07
CA ALA A 267 38.32 8.57 -40.69
C ALA A 267 39.59 9.37 -40.34
N ALA A 268 39.79 9.51 -39.03
CA ALA A 268 41.03 9.23 -38.29
C ALA A 268 41.95 10.39 -37.84
N ARG A 269 42.36 10.21 -36.58
CA ARG A 269 43.60 10.60 -35.87
C ARG A 269 43.71 12.02 -35.32
N GLY A 270 44.06 12.07 -34.03
CA GLY A 270 44.25 13.29 -33.25
C GLY A 270 45.70 13.60 -32.91
N ARG A 271 45.88 14.59 -32.03
CA ARG A 271 46.97 14.74 -31.07
C ARG A 271 46.64 15.89 -30.11
N SER A 272 47.09 15.71 -28.88
CA SER A 272 47.03 16.60 -27.72
C SER A 272 47.95 17.83 -27.86
N VAL A 273 47.55 18.99 -27.34
CA VAL A 273 48.38 19.93 -26.55
C VAL A 273 47.48 20.66 -25.54
N SER A 274 48.11 21.08 -24.45
CA SER A 274 47.63 21.36 -23.09
C SER A 274 47.12 22.76 -22.76
N LYS A 275 46.35 22.80 -21.65
CA LYS A 275 46.23 23.85 -20.61
C LYS A 275 45.66 25.21 -21.04
N GLU A 276 44.37 25.38 -20.79
CA GLU A 276 43.84 26.59 -20.17
C GLU A 276 42.70 26.23 -19.21
N LYS A 277 42.82 26.74 -17.98
CA LYS A 277 41.90 26.55 -16.87
C LYS A 277 40.65 27.39 -17.16
N ILE A 278 39.62 26.78 -17.75
CA ILE A 278 38.27 27.31 -17.69
C ILE A 278 37.56 26.51 -16.60
N MET A 279 37.40 27.12 -15.42
CA MET A 279 36.46 26.63 -14.41
C MET A 279 35.06 26.73 -15.01
N ASN A 280 34.61 25.64 -15.64
CA ASN A 280 33.20 25.46 -15.98
C ASN A 280 32.44 25.28 -14.67
N ASN A 281 31.48 26.17 -14.41
CA ASN A 281 30.47 26.07 -13.35
C ASN A 281 29.48 24.88 -13.55
N ALA A 282 29.91 23.79 -14.17
CA ALA A 282 29.09 22.61 -14.43
C ALA A 282 28.98 21.67 -13.21
N ASP A 283 29.80 21.87 -12.19
CA ASP A 283 29.89 20.99 -11.00
C ASP A 283 29.24 21.60 -9.73
N ALA A 284 28.36 22.58 -9.88
CA ALA A 284 27.53 23.01 -8.75
C ALA A 284 26.55 21.88 -8.39
N GLN A 285 26.85 21.17 -7.30
CA GLN A 285 26.00 20.13 -6.73
C GLN A 285 25.34 20.65 -5.45
N LEU A 286 24.03 20.52 -5.36
CA LEU A 286 23.29 20.79 -4.14
C LEU A 286 23.35 19.55 -3.25
N ALA A 287 23.79 19.72 -2.01
CA ALA A 287 23.78 18.64 -1.03
C ALA A 287 22.35 18.36 -0.55
N THR A 288 21.96 17.09 -0.53
CA THR A 288 20.65 16.64 -0.02
C THR A 288 20.87 15.49 0.96
N CYS A 289 19.85 15.13 1.74
CA CYS A 289 19.92 13.98 2.65
C CYS A 289 20.04 12.63 1.91
N TYR A 290 19.88 12.61 0.58
CA TYR A 290 20.05 11.44 -0.29
C TYR A 290 21.37 11.48 -1.10
N GLY A 291 22.26 12.42 -0.77
CA GLY A 291 23.49 12.69 -1.51
C GLY A 291 23.36 13.87 -2.49
N PRO A 292 24.42 14.21 -3.21
CA PRO A 292 24.43 15.37 -4.09
C PRO A 292 23.48 15.21 -5.29
N VAL A 293 22.87 16.32 -5.70
CA VAL A 293 22.10 16.44 -6.95
C VAL A 293 22.64 17.58 -7.80
N SER A 294 22.54 17.47 -9.14
CA SER A 294 23.07 18.48 -10.05
C SER A 294 22.22 19.75 -10.04
N GLN A 295 22.82 20.91 -10.32
CA GLN A 295 22.06 22.15 -10.50
C GLN A 295 20.97 22.02 -11.58
N ALA A 296 21.26 21.31 -12.67
CA ALA A 296 20.28 21.04 -13.73
C ALA A 296 19.04 20.27 -13.24
N PHE A 297 19.20 19.38 -12.24
CA PHE A 297 18.07 18.73 -11.58
C PHE A 297 17.27 19.74 -10.74
N VAL A 298 17.95 20.55 -9.93
CA VAL A 298 17.32 21.57 -9.08
C VAL A 298 16.50 22.55 -9.93
N ASP A 299 17.04 23.02 -11.05
CA ASP A 299 16.38 23.96 -11.96
C ASP A 299 15.11 23.38 -12.60
N ARG A 300 15.05 22.05 -12.80
CA ARG A 300 13.85 21.33 -13.26
C ARG A 300 12.86 21.16 -12.11
N ALA A 301 13.32 20.67 -10.97
CA ALA A 301 12.53 20.42 -9.77
C ALA A 301 11.82 21.68 -9.24
N ALA A 302 12.45 22.85 -9.34
CA ALA A 302 11.88 24.12 -8.92
C ALA A 302 10.63 24.55 -9.72
N LYS A 303 10.43 24.00 -10.92
CA LYS A 303 9.29 24.33 -11.81
C LYS A 303 8.09 23.42 -11.64
N ILE A 304 8.23 22.34 -10.86
CA ILE A 304 7.25 21.25 -10.82
C ILE A 304 5.98 21.68 -10.08
N ARG A 305 4.85 21.52 -10.74
CA ARG A 305 3.50 21.76 -10.21
C ARG A 305 2.66 20.50 -10.14
N LEU A 306 3.03 19.47 -10.90
CA LEU A 306 2.36 18.18 -10.94
C LEU A 306 3.38 17.04 -10.83
N LEU A 307 3.17 16.13 -9.89
CA LEU A 307 3.91 14.89 -9.74
C LEU A 307 3.03 13.70 -10.15
N ILE A 308 3.42 13.02 -11.23
CA ILE A 308 2.76 11.81 -11.72
C ILE A 308 3.56 10.58 -11.28
N LEU A 309 2.85 9.57 -10.79
CA LEU A 309 3.42 8.35 -10.25
C LEU A 309 2.87 7.14 -11.01
N ASP A 310 3.74 6.22 -11.42
CA ASP A 310 3.30 4.84 -11.57
C ASP A 310 3.05 4.21 -10.19
N VAL A 311 2.36 3.06 -10.18
CA VAL A 311 2.03 2.32 -8.97
C VAL A 311 3.02 1.18 -8.76
N ASP A 312 3.05 0.24 -9.69
CA ASP A 312 3.82 -0.99 -9.55
C ASP A 312 5.30 -0.73 -9.82
N GLY A 313 6.17 -1.16 -8.91
CA GLY A 313 7.61 -0.87 -8.99
C GLY A 313 7.99 0.55 -8.59
N VAL A 314 7.03 1.45 -8.36
CA VAL A 314 7.27 2.82 -7.87
C VAL A 314 6.73 3.03 -6.46
N LEU A 315 5.39 3.00 -6.31
CA LEU A 315 4.71 3.07 -5.00
C LEU A 315 4.72 1.73 -4.25
N SER A 316 4.96 0.63 -4.97
CA SER A 316 5.19 -0.72 -4.45
C SER A 316 6.57 -1.23 -4.87
N ASP A 317 6.97 -2.39 -4.34
CA ASP A 317 8.18 -3.10 -4.77
C ASP A 317 7.96 -3.99 -6.01
N GLY A 318 6.91 -3.71 -6.79
CA GLY A 318 6.56 -4.43 -8.01
C GLY A 318 5.83 -5.75 -7.80
N LEU A 319 5.62 -6.17 -6.54
CA LEU A 319 4.93 -7.42 -6.24
C LEU A 319 3.40 -7.27 -6.28
N ILE A 320 2.77 -8.27 -6.89
CA ILE A 320 1.32 -8.48 -6.85
C ILE A 320 1.06 -9.77 -6.07
N TYR A 321 0.34 -9.65 -4.96
CA TYR A 321 -0.03 -10.82 -4.16
C TYR A 321 -1.43 -11.26 -4.55
N MET A 322 -1.58 -12.51 -4.97
CA MET A 322 -2.87 -13.08 -5.38
C MET A 322 -3.25 -14.24 -4.45
N GLY A 323 -4.47 -14.21 -3.93
CA GLY A 323 -5.04 -15.27 -3.10
C GLY A 323 -5.82 -16.30 -3.91
N ASN A 324 -6.04 -17.48 -3.31
CA ASN A 324 -6.78 -18.58 -3.96
C ASN A 324 -8.26 -18.27 -4.19
N HIS A 325 -8.80 -17.23 -3.55
CA HIS A 325 -10.21 -16.83 -3.67
C HIS A 325 -10.37 -15.52 -4.44
N GLY A 326 -9.34 -15.10 -5.18
CA GLY A 326 -9.36 -13.88 -5.99
C GLY A 326 -8.99 -12.62 -5.23
N GLU A 327 -8.41 -12.73 -4.03
CA GLU A 327 -7.85 -11.59 -3.31
C GLU A 327 -6.65 -11.03 -4.08
N GLU A 328 -6.55 -9.70 -4.17
CA GLU A 328 -5.37 -8.99 -4.69
C GLU A 328 -4.87 -8.03 -3.60
N LEU A 329 -3.60 -8.16 -3.22
CA LEU A 329 -2.96 -7.25 -2.27
C LEU A 329 -1.75 -6.57 -2.93
N LYS A 330 -1.53 -5.32 -2.49
CA LYS A 330 -0.35 -4.52 -2.84
C LYS A 330 0.15 -3.82 -1.58
N ALA A 331 1.46 -3.80 -1.39
CA ALA A 331 2.08 -3.09 -0.29
C ALA A 331 2.46 -1.66 -0.71
N PHE A 332 2.17 -0.69 0.15
CA PHE A 332 2.55 0.71 -0.02
C PHE A 332 3.44 1.15 1.15
N ASN A 333 4.31 2.13 0.93
CA ASN A 333 5.17 2.66 1.98
C ASN A 333 4.53 3.88 2.68
N VAL A 334 4.53 3.88 4.01
CA VAL A 334 4.04 5.01 4.82
C VAL A 334 4.91 6.27 4.67
N ARG A 335 6.21 6.12 4.35
CA ARG A 335 7.10 7.26 4.10
C ARG A 335 6.73 7.97 2.81
N ASP A 336 6.35 7.22 1.78
CA ASP A 336 5.85 7.76 0.51
C ASP A 336 4.53 8.50 0.74
N GLY A 337 3.65 7.94 1.59
CA GLY A 337 2.43 8.61 2.02
C GLY A 337 2.70 9.99 2.64
N TYR A 338 3.66 10.09 3.56
CA TYR A 338 4.07 11.38 4.13
C TYR A 338 4.54 12.37 3.05
N GLY A 339 5.42 11.93 2.13
CA GLY A 339 5.93 12.77 1.05
C GLY A 339 4.83 13.31 0.15
N ILE A 340 3.87 12.46 -0.22
CA ILE A 340 2.71 12.85 -1.03
C ILE A 340 1.84 13.89 -0.32
N ARG A 341 1.57 13.70 0.98
CA ARG A 341 0.81 14.69 1.77
C ARG A 341 1.55 16.02 1.87
N CYS A 342 2.86 16.00 2.04
CA CYS A 342 3.69 17.21 2.00
C CYS A 342 3.61 17.91 0.63
N ALA A 343 3.71 17.17 -0.47
CA ALA A 343 3.60 17.72 -1.83
C ALA A 343 2.24 18.40 -2.05
N LEU A 344 1.14 17.70 -1.76
CA LEU A 344 -0.23 18.20 -1.92
C LEU A 344 -0.48 19.46 -1.10
N THR A 345 -0.10 19.46 0.18
CA THR A 345 -0.28 20.64 1.05
C THR A 345 0.65 21.80 0.70
N SER A 346 1.68 21.56 -0.13
CA SER A 346 2.64 22.56 -0.61
C SER A 346 2.33 23.07 -2.02
N GLY A 347 1.14 22.76 -2.55
CA GLY A 347 0.66 23.21 -3.86
C GLY A 347 1.27 22.46 -5.05
N ILE A 348 1.78 21.25 -4.83
CA ILE A 348 2.19 20.33 -5.90
C ILE A 348 1.10 19.27 -6.02
N GLU A 349 0.37 19.29 -7.13
CA GLU A 349 -0.64 18.27 -7.42
C GLU A 349 0.01 16.90 -7.59
N VAL A 350 -0.71 15.85 -7.19
CA VAL A 350 -0.23 14.47 -7.33
C VAL A 350 -1.26 13.66 -8.11
N ALA A 351 -0.77 12.88 -9.08
CA ALA A 351 -1.60 11.99 -9.89
C ALA A 351 -0.98 10.60 -10.04
N ILE A 352 -1.83 9.61 -10.32
CA ILE A 352 -1.42 8.23 -10.56
C ILE A 352 -1.90 7.79 -11.94
N ILE A 353 -1.00 7.20 -12.73
CA ILE A 353 -1.31 6.57 -14.01
C ILE A 353 -0.75 5.13 -14.01
N THR A 354 -1.65 4.15 -14.00
CA THR A 354 -1.28 2.73 -13.98
C THR A 354 -2.01 1.91 -15.04
N GLY A 355 -1.31 0.91 -15.58
CA GLY A 355 -1.89 -0.05 -16.51
C GLY A 355 -2.82 -1.06 -15.84
N ARG A 356 -2.68 -1.29 -14.52
CA ARG A 356 -3.58 -2.17 -13.77
C ARG A 356 -4.83 -1.42 -13.30
N LYS A 357 -5.86 -2.18 -12.93
CA LYS A 357 -7.07 -1.64 -12.30
C LYS A 357 -7.41 -2.48 -11.07
N ALA A 358 -7.37 -1.86 -9.90
CA ALA A 358 -7.67 -2.52 -8.64
C ALA A 358 -8.32 -1.52 -7.66
N LYS A 359 -9.36 -1.97 -6.96
CA LYS A 359 -10.06 -1.16 -5.94
C LYS A 359 -9.12 -0.68 -4.82
N LEU A 360 -8.10 -1.48 -4.48
CA LEU A 360 -7.12 -1.14 -3.47
C LEU A 360 -6.31 0.14 -3.80
N VAL A 361 -6.14 0.47 -5.09
CA VAL A 361 -5.44 1.69 -5.51
C VAL A 361 -6.34 2.91 -5.31
N GLU A 362 -7.65 2.77 -5.56
CA GLU A 362 -8.64 3.81 -5.26
C GLU A 362 -8.67 4.12 -3.75
N ASP A 363 -8.67 3.07 -2.91
CA ASP A 363 -8.63 3.22 -1.45
C ASP A 363 -7.34 3.90 -0.98
N ARG A 364 -6.20 3.58 -1.60
CA ARG A 364 -4.92 4.24 -1.30
C ARG A 364 -4.95 5.71 -1.70
N CYS A 365 -5.47 6.05 -2.88
CA CYS A 365 -5.64 7.43 -3.32
C CYS A 365 -6.53 8.21 -2.36
N GLN A 366 -7.65 7.64 -1.93
CA GLN A 366 -8.56 8.26 -0.98
C GLN A 366 -7.87 8.54 0.36
N THR A 367 -7.08 7.59 0.87
CA THR A 367 -6.30 7.75 2.11
C THR A 367 -5.30 8.90 2.00
N LEU A 368 -4.66 9.05 0.84
CA LEU A 368 -3.64 10.07 0.59
C LEU A 368 -4.21 11.41 0.11
N GLY A 369 -5.50 11.49 -0.17
CA GLY A 369 -6.15 12.66 -0.77
C GLY A 369 -5.72 12.95 -2.21
N ILE A 370 -5.35 11.91 -2.97
CA ILE A 370 -5.06 12.00 -4.40
C ILE A 370 -6.40 11.95 -5.17
N THR A 371 -6.71 12.99 -5.93
CA THR A 371 -7.95 13.11 -6.72
C THR A 371 -7.78 12.68 -8.17
N HIS A 372 -6.55 12.60 -8.67
CA HIS A 372 -6.23 12.32 -10.07
C HIS A 372 -5.73 10.88 -10.24
N LEU A 373 -6.65 9.94 -10.46
CA LEU A 373 -6.35 8.51 -10.63
C LEU A 373 -6.80 7.99 -12.00
N TYR A 374 -5.85 7.45 -12.75
CA TYR A 374 -6.09 6.81 -14.05
C TYR A 374 -5.63 5.35 -14.00
N GLN A 375 -6.60 4.44 -14.07
CA GLN A 375 -6.37 2.99 -14.03
C GLN A 375 -6.72 2.34 -15.36
N GLY A 376 -6.14 1.17 -15.64
CA GLY A 376 -6.38 0.42 -16.87
C GLY A 376 -5.86 1.11 -18.12
N GLN A 377 -4.84 1.97 -17.99
CA GLN A 377 -4.29 2.75 -19.09
C GLN A 377 -3.13 2.02 -19.75
N SER A 378 -3.39 1.32 -20.85
CA SER A 378 -2.34 0.71 -21.67
C SER A 378 -1.53 1.75 -22.43
N ASP A 379 -2.14 2.88 -22.80
CA ASP A 379 -1.47 4.04 -23.38
C ASP A 379 -1.49 5.19 -22.37
N LYS A 380 -0.41 5.31 -21.60
CA LYS A 380 -0.26 6.33 -20.55
C LYS A 380 -0.23 7.76 -21.12
N LEU A 381 0.09 7.96 -22.41
CA LEU A 381 0.11 9.29 -23.03
C LEU A 381 -1.28 9.92 -23.12
N LEU A 382 -2.32 9.11 -23.30
CA LEU A 382 -3.70 9.62 -23.33
C LEU A 382 -4.11 10.20 -21.98
N ALA A 383 -3.82 9.46 -20.90
CA ALA A 383 -4.07 9.94 -19.54
C ALA A 383 -3.21 11.15 -19.19
N PHE A 384 -1.94 11.17 -19.62
CA PHE A 384 -1.05 12.31 -19.43
C PHE A 384 -1.62 13.59 -20.07
N ARG A 385 -2.03 13.53 -21.35
CA ARG A 385 -2.59 14.69 -22.07
C ARG A 385 -3.88 15.20 -21.45
N ASP A 386 -4.81 14.30 -21.13
CA ASP A 386 -6.06 14.65 -20.44
C ASP A 386 -5.78 15.34 -19.09
N LEU A 387 -4.79 14.85 -18.34
CA LEU A 387 -4.41 15.40 -17.04
C LEU A 387 -3.76 16.79 -17.16
N THR A 388 -2.82 16.97 -18.11
CA THR A 388 -2.18 18.27 -18.34
C THR A 388 -3.17 19.32 -18.81
N ASP A 389 -4.13 18.90 -19.66
CA ASP A 389 -5.20 19.78 -20.14
C ASP A 389 -6.14 20.20 -19.01
N LYS A 390 -6.56 19.25 -18.16
CA LYS A 390 -7.44 19.50 -17.00
C LYS A 390 -6.81 20.40 -15.95
N LEU A 391 -5.53 20.22 -15.67
CA LEU A 391 -4.81 20.97 -14.64
C LEU A 391 -4.15 22.25 -15.17
N HIS A 392 -4.23 22.50 -16.48
CA HIS A 392 -3.59 23.63 -17.16
C HIS A 392 -2.09 23.75 -16.81
N VAL A 393 -1.40 22.61 -16.77
CA VAL A 393 0.04 22.53 -16.51
C VAL A 393 0.78 22.18 -17.79
N ARG A 394 1.92 22.82 -18.03
CA ARG A 394 2.74 22.52 -19.21
C ARG A 394 3.62 21.29 -18.93
N PRO A 395 4.00 20.51 -19.95
CA PRO A 395 4.84 19.32 -19.75
C PRO A 395 6.13 19.59 -18.95
N GLU A 396 6.76 20.75 -19.13
CA GLU A 396 7.95 21.18 -18.38
C GLU A 396 7.72 21.45 -16.88
N GLU A 397 6.45 21.56 -16.44
CA GLU A 397 6.04 21.71 -15.04
C GLU A 397 5.61 20.38 -14.41
N VAL A 398 5.78 19.27 -15.14
CA VAL A 398 5.42 17.92 -14.69
C VAL A 398 6.67 17.12 -14.33
N ALA A 399 6.60 16.40 -13.22
CA ALA A 399 7.52 15.34 -12.88
C ALA A 399 6.83 13.98 -13.02
N TYR A 400 7.53 12.97 -13.52
CA TYR A 400 7.01 11.61 -13.64
C TYR A 400 8.00 10.61 -13.02
N ILE A 401 7.52 9.74 -12.14
CA ILE A 401 8.31 8.62 -11.58
C ILE A 401 7.82 7.30 -12.19
N GLY A 402 8.73 6.60 -12.87
CA GLY A 402 8.47 5.30 -13.51
C GLY A 402 9.53 4.24 -13.15
N ASP A 403 9.23 2.98 -13.46
CA ASP A 403 10.12 1.84 -13.23
C ASP A 403 10.39 1.02 -14.50
N ASP A 404 9.53 1.06 -15.52
CA ASP A 404 9.69 0.24 -16.72
C ASP A 404 9.51 1.03 -18.03
N LEU A 405 9.83 0.39 -19.16
CA LEU A 405 9.80 1.00 -20.49
C LEU A 405 8.42 1.52 -20.91
N ILE A 406 7.35 1.02 -20.29
CA ILE A 406 5.98 1.50 -20.53
C ILE A 406 5.78 2.95 -20.06
N ASP A 407 6.60 3.43 -19.13
CA ASP A 407 6.57 4.80 -18.63
C ASP A 407 7.32 5.77 -19.55
N TRP A 408 8.30 5.26 -20.31
CA TRP A 408 9.19 6.09 -21.11
C TRP A 408 8.47 7.08 -22.06
N PRO A 409 7.38 6.71 -22.75
CA PRO A 409 6.66 7.65 -23.62
C PRO A 409 6.22 8.92 -22.89
N VAL A 410 5.71 8.81 -21.65
CA VAL A 410 5.34 9.99 -20.84
C VAL A 410 6.59 10.65 -20.26
N MET A 411 7.54 9.88 -19.73
CA MET A 411 8.79 10.41 -19.17
C MET A 411 9.60 11.23 -20.18
N ALA A 412 9.50 10.93 -21.47
CA ALA A 412 10.16 11.68 -22.54
C ALA A 412 9.54 13.07 -22.79
N GLU A 413 8.28 13.30 -22.41
CA GLU A 413 7.57 14.57 -22.61
C GLU A 413 7.67 15.53 -21.41
N VAL A 414 7.93 15.02 -20.20
CA VAL A 414 7.88 15.81 -18.95
C VAL A 414 9.17 16.61 -18.66
N GLY A 415 9.03 17.65 -17.82
CA GLY A 415 10.13 18.50 -17.37
C GLY A 415 11.13 17.80 -16.45
N LEU A 416 10.68 16.84 -15.65
CA LEU A 416 11.52 16.03 -14.78
C LEU A 416 11.13 14.54 -14.84
N SER A 417 11.87 13.75 -15.59
CA SER A 417 11.74 12.29 -15.58
C SER A 417 12.59 11.66 -14.49
N VAL A 418 11.97 10.78 -13.71
CA VAL A 418 12.62 10.04 -12.62
C VAL A 418 12.44 8.55 -12.82
N ALA A 419 13.53 7.79 -12.76
CA ALA A 419 13.50 6.34 -12.64
C ALA A 419 13.82 5.95 -11.18
N VAL A 420 13.13 4.96 -10.63
CA VAL A 420 13.50 4.42 -9.31
C VAL A 420 14.83 3.65 -9.37
N ALA A 421 15.51 3.50 -8.23
CA ALA A 421 16.86 2.92 -8.16
C ALA A 421 16.98 1.52 -8.79
N ASP A 422 15.94 0.72 -8.64
CA ASP A 422 15.81 -0.65 -9.15
C ASP A 422 14.88 -0.77 -10.37
N ALA A 423 14.63 0.35 -11.06
CA ALA A 423 13.92 0.36 -12.33
C ALA A 423 14.61 -0.51 -13.38
N HIS A 424 13.86 -0.89 -14.42
CA HIS A 424 14.37 -1.67 -15.53
C HIS A 424 15.66 -1.03 -16.10
N PRO A 425 16.75 -1.80 -16.31
CA PRO A 425 18.06 -1.24 -16.66
C PRO A 425 18.09 -0.37 -17.92
N LEU A 426 17.14 -0.60 -18.86
CA LEU A 426 17.01 0.21 -20.08
C LEU A 426 16.34 1.58 -19.85
N LEU A 427 15.63 1.77 -18.74
CA LEU A 427 14.99 3.02 -18.36
C LEU A 427 15.96 3.94 -17.61
N LEU A 428 16.77 3.38 -16.70
CA LEU A 428 17.73 4.10 -15.86
C LEU A 428 18.55 5.18 -16.60
N PRO A 429 19.22 4.91 -17.73
CA PRO A 429 20.06 5.90 -18.40
C PRO A 429 19.27 6.99 -19.14
N ARG A 430 17.94 6.87 -19.23
CA ARG A 430 17.08 7.80 -19.97
C ARG A 430 16.47 8.88 -19.09
N ALA A 431 16.32 8.59 -17.79
CA ALA A 431 15.72 9.52 -16.84
C ALA A 431 16.66 10.70 -16.53
N ASN A 432 16.08 11.86 -16.18
CA ASN A 432 16.86 13.00 -15.70
C ASN A 432 17.46 12.75 -14.30
N TYR A 433 16.80 11.90 -13.51
CA TYR A 433 17.20 11.53 -12.17
C TYR A 433 16.92 10.05 -11.91
N VAL A 434 17.84 9.39 -11.23
CA VAL A 434 17.63 8.04 -10.68
C VAL A 434 17.62 8.16 -9.17
N THR A 435 16.56 7.68 -8.52
CA THR A 435 16.49 7.72 -7.05
C THR A 435 17.58 6.86 -6.44
N ARG A 436 17.91 7.13 -5.17
CA ARG A 436 18.85 6.30 -4.39
C ARG A 436 18.09 5.17 -3.71
N ILE A 437 16.81 5.39 -3.44
CA ILE A 437 15.91 4.43 -2.81
C ILE A 437 15.10 3.66 -3.86
N ASN A 438 14.92 2.36 -3.64
CA ASN A 438 14.14 1.46 -4.48
C ASN A 438 12.63 1.74 -4.45
N GLY A 439 11.93 1.24 -5.47
CA GLY A 439 10.47 1.18 -5.54
C GLY A 439 9.83 0.60 -4.27
N GLY A 440 8.79 1.24 -3.76
CA GLY A 440 8.08 0.82 -2.54
C GLY A 440 8.89 0.94 -1.24
N ARG A 441 10.12 1.48 -1.28
CA ARG A 441 11.00 1.65 -0.11
C ARG A 441 11.18 3.10 0.32
N GLY A 442 10.53 4.05 -0.34
CA GLY A 442 10.72 5.49 -0.10
C GLY A 442 11.17 6.29 -1.32
N ALA A 443 11.16 5.73 -2.54
CA ALA A 443 11.58 6.44 -3.74
C ALA A 443 10.69 7.66 -4.04
N VAL A 444 9.37 7.54 -3.82
CA VAL A 444 8.44 8.66 -4.00
C VAL A 444 8.68 9.72 -2.93
N ARG A 445 8.96 9.31 -1.68
CA ARG A 445 9.34 10.21 -0.59
C ARG A 445 10.61 11.00 -0.94
N GLU A 446 11.63 10.32 -1.46
CA GLU A 446 12.87 10.98 -1.90
C GLU A 446 12.57 12.07 -2.93
N VAL A 447 11.77 11.77 -3.95
CA VAL A 447 11.40 12.77 -4.97
C VAL A 447 10.59 13.92 -4.36
N CYS A 448 9.61 13.64 -3.50
CA CYS A 448 8.84 14.69 -2.82
C CYS A 448 9.74 15.64 -2.03
N ASP A 449 10.68 15.10 -1.25
CA ASP A 449 11.61 15.90 -0.46
C ASP A 449 12.51 16.76 -1.35
N LEU A 450 12.98 16.21 -2.48
CA LEU A 450 13.80 16.95 -3.45
C LEU A 450 13.02 18.07 -4.16
N LEU A 451 11.76 17.85 -4.51
CA LEU A 451 10.90 18.88 -5.08
C LEU A 451 10.66 20.02 -4.08
N LEU A 452 10.34 19.68 -2.83
CA LEU A 452 10.13 20.65 -1.77
C LEU A 452 11.42 21.42 -1.46
N LEU A 453 12.58 20.75 -1.45
CA LEU A 453 13.88 21.40 -1.27
C LEU A 453 14.16 22.41 -2.38
N ALA A 454 13.97 22.00 -3.65
CA ALA A 454 14.20 22.87 -4.80
C ALA A 454 13.26 24.09 -4.84
N GLN A 455 12.09 23.99 -4.20
CA GLN A 455 11.11 25.08 -4.09
C GLN A 455 11.21 25.86 -2.77
N GLY A 456 12.16 25.53 -1.89
CA GLY A 456 12.33 26.19 -0.59
C GLY A 456 11.19 25.94 0.40
N LYS A 457 10.50 24.79 0.29
CA LYS A 457 9.32 24.42 1.07
C LYS A 457 9.56 23.26 2.06
N LEU A 458 10.73 22.62 2.02
CA LEU A 458 10.99 21.37 2.75
C LEU A 458 10.84 21.51 4.27
N ASP A 459 11.39 22.56 4.86
CA ASP A 459 11.44 22.73 6.33
C ASP A 459 10.05 23.00 6.95
N GLU A 460 9.12 23.56 6.17
CA GLU A 460 7.77 23.92 6.62
C GLU A 460 6.71 22.89 6.18
N ALA A 461 7.08 21.90 5.36
CA ALA A 461 6.16 20.94 4.80
C ALA A 461 5.55 20.03 5.89
N LYS A 462 4.23 19.84 5.84
CA LYS A 462 3.48 19.03 6.81
C LYS A 462 2.76 17.88 6.11
N GLY A 463 3.03 16.66 6.57
CA GLY A 463 2.40 15.44 6.08
C GLY A 463 1.85 14.58 7.19
N GLN A 464 1.18 13.49 6.82
CA GLN A 464 0.82 12.40 7.72
C GLN A 464 1.53 11.12 7.28
N SER A 465 2.13 10.38 8.21
CA SER A 465 2.81 9.11 7.90
C SER A 465 1.80 7.97 7.83
N ILE A 466 1.02 7.94 6.74
CA ILE A 466 -0.13 7.04 6.52
C ILE A 466 -0.01 6.20 5.26
#